data_AF-A0A8T4VAX3-F1
#
_entry.id   AF-A0A8T4VAX3-F1
#
_cell.length_a   1.000
_cell.length_b   1.000
_cell.length_c   1.000
_cell.angle_alpha   90.00
_cell.angle_beta   90.00
_cell.angle_gamma   90.00
#
_symmetry.space_group_name_H-M   'P 1'
#
loop_
_entity.id
_entity.type
_entity.pdbx_description
1 polymer ?
#
loop_
_entity_poly.entity_id
_entity_poly.type
_entity_poly.pdbx_seq_one_letter_code
_entity_poly.pdbx_strand_id
1 'polypeptide(L)'
;MATIMDLGLIEYFIPFIVFIFVFILIWAMLKKLNFFPGNDGAHLLIALTLSLLFILVPELTNIVSLATPWFIILIIFLFMIILIFLFMGAKPESVANVFGGSGAPNQVVMWTILILSFAIMGYAFMQVYGEEVHNLTAGETSDDSGDLMQSIGQIVFTPKVMGMFFLLVMAALIIRFVSAPTSG
;
A
#
# COMPACT_ATOMS: atom_id res chain seq x y z
N MET A 1 5.31 -29.23 12.51
CA MET A 1 5.51 -29.22 13.99
C MET A 1 7.00 -29.27 14.34
N ALA A 2 7.77 -28.33 13.82
CA ALA A 2 8.55 -27.31 14.53
C ALA A 2 8.08 -26.01 13.82
N THR A 3 7.91 -24.84 14.44
CA THR A 3 8.98 -24.10 15.09
C THR A 3 8.38 -23.05 16.03
N ILE A 4 8.07 -23.45 17.27
CA ILE A 4 7.62 -22.50 18.31
C ILE A 4 8.75 -21.51 18.66
N MET A 5 10.01 -21.86 18.36
CA MET A 5 11.20 -21.04 18.57
C MET A 5 11.54 -20.08 17.40
N ASP A 6 11.10 -20.34 16.16
CA ASP A 6 11.25 -19.37 15.03
C ASP A 6 10.14 -18.34 15.06
N LEU A 7 8.90 -18.77 15.36
CA LEU A 7 7.75 -17.89 15.37
C LEU A 7 7.91 -16.79 16.41
N GLY A 8 8.39 -17.11 17.62
CA GLY A 8 8.63 -16.11 18.66
C GLY A 8 9.70 -15.06 18.30
N LEU A 9 10.76 -15.46 17.56
CA LEU A 9 11.78 -14.51 17.12
C LEU A 9 11.24 -13.62 16.00
N ILE A 10 10.54 -14.19 15.02
CA ILE A 10 9.91 -13.43 13.93
C ILE A 10 8.87 -12.46 14.48
N GLU A 11 7.98 -12.91 15.37
CA GLU A 11 6.97 -12.07 16.02
C GLU A 11 7.59 -10.88 16.76
N TYR A 12 8.73 -11.09 17.43
CA TYR A 12 9.48 -9.99 18.07
C TYR A 12 10.00 -8.96 17.06
N PHE A 13 10.40 -9.39 15.87
CA PHE A 13 10.88 -8.51 14.79
C PHE A 13 9.77 -7.95 13.90
N ILE A 14 8.52 -8.43 13.97
CA ILE A 14 7.41 -7.92 13.14
C ILE A 14 7.30 -6.39 13.21
N PRO A 15 7.26 -5.73 14.39
CA PRO A 15 7.16 -4.27 14.46
C PRO A 15 8.32 -3.56 13.76
N PHE A 16 9.53 -4.14 13.82
CA PHE A 16 10.71 -3.61 13.15
C PHE A 16 10.70 -3.83 11.64
N ILE A 17 10.17 -4.96 11.16
CA ILE A 17 9.98 -5.20 9.72
C ILE A 17 8.92 -4.26 9.16
N VAL A 18 7.80 -4.10 9.89
CA VAL A 18 6.73 -3.14 9.55
C VAL A 18 7.30 -1.72 9.49
N PHE A 19 8.12 -1.32 10.47
CA PHE A 19 8.81 -0.03 10.46
C PHE A 19 9.58 0.22 9.17
N ILE A 20 10.47 -0.71 8.81
CA ILE A 20 11.33 -0.59 7.63
C ILE A 20 10.49 -0.57 6.36
N PHE A 21 9.47 -1.42 6.27
CA PHE A 21 8.60 -1.48 5.12
C PHE A 21 7.85 -0.15 4.91
N VAL A 22 7.21 0.36 5.97
CA VAL A 22 6.49 1.65 5.94
C VAL A 22 7.46 2.80 5.63
N PHE A 23 8.64 2.80 6.26
CA PHE A 23 9.68 3.80 6.00
C PHE A 23 10.08 3.85 4.53
N ILE A 24 10.39 2.69 3.92
CA ILE A 24 10.77 2.60 2.50
C ILE A 24 9.63 3.06 1.61
N LEU A 25 8.39 2.66 1.91
CA LEU A 25 7.22 3.01 1.12
C LEU A 25 6.97 4.52 1.16
N ILE A 26 6.93 5.12 2.36
CA ILE A 26 6.72 6.57 2.54
C ILE A 26 7.87 7.33 1.87
N TRP A 27 9.12 6.93 2.08
CA TRP A 27 10.26 7.57 1.46
C TRP A 27 10.20 7.51 -0.07
N ALA A 28 9.88 6.34 -0.64
CA ALA A 28 9.72 6.17 -2.08
C ALA A 28 8.58 7.02 -2.65
N MET A 29 7.45 7.11 -1.94
CA MET A 29 6.34 8.00 -2.31
C MET A 29 6.77 9.47 -2.29
N LEU A 30 7.42 9.91 -1.22
CA LEU A 30 7.90 11.28 -1.06
C LEU A 30 8.90 11.66 -2.17
N LYS A 31 9.83 10.76 -2.49
CA LYS A 31 10.81 10.95 -3.56
C LYS A 31 10.15 11.01 -4.93
N LYS A 32 9.17 10.16 -5.20
CA LYS A 32 8.43 10.17 -6.48
C LYS A 32 7.55 11.41 -6.64
N LEU A 33 7.00 11.92 -5.54
CA LEU A 33 6.18 13.14 -5.53
C LEU A 33 7.03 14.42 -5.59
N ASN A 34 8.34 14.34 -5.36
CA ASN A 34 9.25 15.49 -5.26
C ASN A 34 8.68 16.59 -4.34
N PHE A 35 8.16 16.19 -3.18
CA PHE A 35 7.47 17.11 -2.28
C PHE A 35 8.39 18.26 -1.79
N PHE A 36 9.70 18.00 -1.65
CA PHE A 36 10.73 19.00 -1.39
C PHE A 36 11.87 18.91 -2.42
N PRO A 37 11.78 19.61 -3.56
CA PRO A 37 12.81 19.53 -4.59
C PRO A 37 14.18 19.99 -4.05
N GLY A 38 15.20 19.12 -4.22
CA GLY A 38 16.58 19.43 -3.87
C GLY A 38 17.02 19.11 -2.44
N ASN A 39 16.15 18.54 -1.59
CA ASN A 39 16.54 18.13 -0.23
C ASN A 39 16.16 16.67 0.07
N ASP A 40 17.01 15.74 -0.35
CA ASP A 40 16.85 14.30 -0.08
C ASP A 40 16.86 13.98 1.43
N GLY A 41 17.58 14.78 2.23
CA GLY A 41 17.63 14.63 3.68
C GLY A 41 16.28 14.92 4.35
N ALA A 42 15.54 15.90 3.85
CA ALA A 42 14.20 16.22 4.36
C ALA A 42 13.21 15.07 4.11
N HIS A 43 13.25 14.45 2.93
CA HIS A 43 12.39 13.30 2.63
C HIS A 43 12.69 12.11 3.54
N LEU A 44 13.96 11.86 3.87
CA LEU A 44 14.37 10.79 4.77
C LEU A 44 13.88 11.05 6.20
N LEU A 45 14.08 12.27 6.72
CA LEU A 45 13.63 12.64 8.06
C LEU A 45 12.11 12.52 8.20
N ILE A 46 11.35 13.04 7.24
CA ILE A 46 9.88 12.96 7.26
C ILE A 46 9.41 11.51 7.19
N ALA A 47 10.01 10.70 6.30
CA ALA A 47 9.68 9.29 6.22
C ALA A 47 9.97 8.55 7.52
N LEU A 48 11.09 8.87 8.19
CA LEU A 48 11.48 8.29 9.47
C LEU A 48 10.49 8.66 10.59
N THR A 49 10.10 9.93 10.67
CA THR A 49 9.14 10.38 11.69
C THR A 49 7.76 9.78 11.46
N LEU A 50 7.30 9.70 10.21
CA LEU A 50 6.01 9.09 9.88
C LEU A 50 6.02 7.57 10.11
N SER A 51 7.10 6.87 9.75
CA SER A 51 7.17 5.43 9.98
C SER A 51 7.25 5.08 11.46
N LEU A 52 7.92 5.91 12.28
CA LEU A 52 7.84 5.80 13.74
C LEU A 52 6.39 5.96 14.20
N LEU A 53 5.70 7.03 13.78
CA LEU A 53 4.30 7.29 14.15
C LEU A 53 3.36 6.14 13.75
N PHE A 54 3.61 5.50 12.61
CA PHE A 54 2.85 4.35 12.14
C PHE A 54 2.91 3.14 13.10
N ILE A 55 4.05 2.89 13.75
CA ILE A 55 4.19 1.78 14.72
C ILE A 55 3.42 2.05 16.01
N LEU A 56 3.24 3.33 16.38
CA LEU A 56 2.45 3.67 17.56
C LEU A 56 0.95 3.39 17.36
N VAL A 57 0.50 3.16 16.13
CA VAL A 57 -0.89 2.85 15.80
C VAL A 57 -1.01 1.34 15.52
N PRO A 58 -1.61 0.55 16.45
CA PRO A 58 -1.71 -0.90 16.29
C PRO A 58 -2.48 -1.32 15.04
N GLU A 59 -3.53 -0.59 14.66
CA GLU A 59 -4.32 -0.86 13.46
C GLU A 59 -3.47 -0.78 12.18
N LEU A 60 -2.63 0.24 12.05
CA LEU A 60 -1.74 0.39 10.89
C LEU A 60 -0.71 -0.73 10.85
N THR A 61 -0.23 -1.16 12.01
CA THR A 61 0.69 -2.31 12.12
C THR A 61 0.02 -3.60 11.64
N ASN A 62 -1.27 -3.81 11.98
CA ASN A 62 -2.04 -4.97 11.52
C ASN A 62 -2.24 -4.95 10.00
N ILE A 63 -2.50 -3.78 9.39
CA ILE A 63 -2.64 -3.66 7.93
C ILE A 63 -1.35 -4.09 7.24
N VAL A 64 -0.20 -3.59 7.70
CA VAL A 64 1.10 -3.92 7.10
C VAL A 64 1.44 -5.39 7.33
N SER A 65 1.19 -5.91 8.53
CA SER A 65 1.32 -7.33 8.86
C SER A 65 0.51 -8.21 7.91
N LEU A 66 -0.72 -7.82 7.60
CA LEU A 66 -1.60 -8.56 6.70
C LEU A 66 -1.17 -8.43 5.23
N ALA A 67 -0.68 -7.27 4.80
CA ALA A 67 -0.24 -7.02 3.44
C ALA A 67 1.12 -7.65 3.11
N THR A 68 2.03 -7.74 4.09
CA THR A 68 3.42 -8.17 3.89
C THR A 68 3.55 -9.57 3.28
N PRO A 69 2.84 -10.62 3.75
CA PRO A 69 2.88 -11.94 3.15
C PRO A 69 2.52 -11.94 1.66
N TRP A 70 1.54 -11.14 1.26
CA TRP A 70 1.12 -11.03 -0.15
C TRP A 70 2.19 -10.37 -1.02
N PHE A 71 2.89 -9.36 -0.50
CA PHE A 71 4.04 -8.78 -1.18
C PHE A 71 5.21 -9.77 -1.32
N ILE A 72 5.47 -10.58 -0.29
CA ILE A 72 6.49 -11.64 -0.36
C ILE A 72 6.13 -12.65 -1.45
N ILE A 73 4.88 -13.11 -1.50
CA ILE A 73 4.40 -14.03 -2.55
C ILE A 73 4.55 -13.39 -3.94
N LEU A 74 4.18 -12.10 -4.09
CA LEU A 74 4.34 -11.36 -5.35
C LEU A 74 5.81 -11.29 -5.79
N ILE A 75 6.72 -10.98 -4.88
CA ILE A 75 8.16 -10.92 -5.17
C ILE A 75 8.69 -12.29 -5.59
N ILE A 76 8.32 -13.35 -4.88
CA ILE A 76 8.69 -14.73 -5.22
C ILE A 76 8.14 -15.09 -6.60
N PHE A 77 6.88 -14.75 -6.88
CA PHE A 77 6.25 -15.00 -8.17
C PHE A 77 6.95 -14.26 -9.32
N LEU A 78 7.28 -12.98 -9.13
CA LEU A 78 8.01 -12.18 -10.11
C LEU A 78 9.42 -12.73 -10.35
N PHE A 79 10.09 -13.18 -9.29
CA PHE A 79 11.38 -13.86 -9.39
C PHE A 79 11.27 -15.19 -10.15
N MET A 80 10.23 -15.99 -9.90
CA MET A 80 9.98 -17.23 -10.65
C MET A 80 9.76 -16.96 -12.14
N ILE A 81 9.00 -15.92 -12.49
CA ILE A 81 8.82 -15.51 -13.90
C ILE A 81 10.17 -15.18 -14.54
N ILE A 82 11.02 -14.40 -13.85
CA ILE A 82 12.37 -14.06 -14.33
C ILE A 82 13.20 -15.33 -14.56
N LEU A 83 13.17 -16.29 -13.63
CA LEU A 83 13.90 -17.55 -13.76
C LEU A 83 13.39 -18.39 -14.94
N ILE A 84 12.07 -18.45 -15.16
CA ILE A 84 11.48 -19.16 -16.30
C ILE A 84 12.01 -18.56 -17.61
N PHE A 85 12.02 -17.23 -17.74
CA PHE A 85 12.57 -16.58 -18.93
C PHE A 85 14.06 -16.88 -19.12
N LEU A 86 14.84 -16.88 -18.03
CA LEU A 86 16.27 -17.20 -18.09
C LEU A 86 16.51 -18.65 -18.53
N PHE A 87 15.71 -19.61 -18.02
CA PHE A 87 15.80 -21.02 -18.43
C PHE A 87 15.34 -21.27 -19.87
N MET A 88 14.41 -20.46 -20.39
CA MET A 88 14.04 -20.47 -21.82
C MET A 88 15.14 -19.90 -22.73
N GLY A 89 16.31 -19.53 -22.19
CA GLY A 89 17.43 -18.97 -22.93
C GLY A 89 17.29 -17.48 -23.23
N ALA A 90 16.36 -16.78 -22.56
CA ALA A 90 16.31 -15.33 -22.65
C ALA A 90 17.58 -14.74 -22.04
N LYS A 91 18.24 -13.84 -22.77
CA LYS A 91 19.41 -13.15 -22.25
C LYS A 91 19.02 -12.22 -21.09
N PRO A 92 19.88 -12.03 -20.07
CA PRO A 92 19.59 -11.14 -18.95
C PRO A 92 19.20 -9.72 -19.39
N GLU A 93 19.77 -9.24 -20.50
CA GLU A 93 19.47 -7.91 -21.05
C GLU A 93 18.02 -7.83 -21.58
N SER A 94 17.52 -8.91 -22.19
CA SER A 94 16.13 -8.98 -22.66
C SER A 94 15.14 -8.96 -21.51
N VAL A 95 15.47 -9.62 -20.39
CA VAL A 95 14.65 -9.59 -19.18
C VAL A 95 14.69 -8.19 -18.55
N ALA A 96 15.87 -7.59 -18.45
CA ALA A 96 16.01 -6.22 -17.96
C ALA A 96 15.20 -5.22 -18.80
N ASN A 97 15.17 -5.38 -20.13
CA ASN A 97 14.36 -4.55 -21.03
C ASN A 97 12.86 -4.65 -20.75
N VAL A 98 12.34 -5.80 -20.31
CA VAL A 98 10.92 -5.95 -19.92
C VAL A 98 10.60 -5.13 -18.67
N PHE A 99 11.53 -5.02 -17.73
CA PHE A 99 11.36 -4.26 -16.48
C PHE A 99 11.83 -2.80 -16.55
N GLY A 100 12.45 -2.37 -17.66
CA GLY A 100 12.91 -0.98 -17.81
C GLY A 100 14.35 -0.76 -18.25
N GLY A 101 14.92 -1.67 -19.05
CA GLY A 101 16.28 -1.55 -19.56
C GLY A 101 16.51 -0.27 -20.37
N SER A 102 17.75 0.25 -20.24
CA SER A 102 18.31 1.48 -20.85
C SER A 102 17.46 2.76 -20.75
N GLY A 103 16.88 3.03 -19.57
CA GLY A 103 16.58 4.40 -19.14
C GLY A 103 15.12 4.73 -18.87
N ALA A 104 14.16 3.91 -19.31
CA ALA A 104 12.76 4.11 -19.02
C ALA A 104 12.07 2.80 -18.59
N PRO A 105 11.41 2.75 -17.43
CA PRO A 105 10.62 1.59 -17.02
C PRO A 105 9.53 1.33 -18.05
N ASN A 106 9.35 0.06 -18.44
CA ASN A 106 8.23 -0.33 -19.28
C ASN A 106 6.94 0.03 -18.54
N GLN A 107 6.25 1.05 -19.06
CA GLN A 107 5.13 1.69 -18.39
C GLN A 107 4.04 0.66 -18.04
N VAL A 108 3.81 -0.33 -18.91
CA VAL A 108 2.81 -1.38 -18.68
C VAL A 108 3.16 -2.23 -17.46
N VAL A 109 4.40 -2.72 -17.36
CA VAL A 109 4.83 -3.59 -16.25
C VAL A 109 4.80 -2.82 -14.93
N MET A 110 5.27 -1.57 -14.94
CA MET A 110 5.22 -0.71 -13.77
C MET A 110 3.78 -0.47 -13.29
N TRP A 111 2.85 -0.16 -14.20
CA TRP A 111 1.44 0.03 -13.86
C TRP A 111 0.79 -1.25 -13.34
N THR A 112 1.09 -2.41 -13.92
CA THR A 112 0.58 -3.69 -13.43
C THR A 112 1.03 -3.97 -12.00
N ILE A 113 2.33 -3.79 -11.70
CA ILE A 113 2.87 -3.98 -10.35
C ILE A 113 2.23 -2.99 -9.37
N LEU A 114 2.05 -1.73 -9.79
CA LEU A 114 1.45 -0.70 -8.96
C LEU A 114 -0.02 -1.00 -8.65
N ILE A 115 -0.84 -1.34 -9.65
CA ILE A 115 -2.26 -1.70 -9.46
C ILE A 115 -2.37 -2.92 -8.54
N LEU A 116 -1.54 -3.93 -8.75
CA LEU A 116 -1.52 -5.13 -7.90
C LEU A 116 -1.14 -4.79 -6.45
N SER A 117 -0.14 -3.93 -6.26
CA SER A 117 0.28 -3.45 -4.93
C SER A 117 -0.85 -2.66 -4.23
N PHE A 118 -1.56 -1.81 -4.97
CA PHE A 118 -2.72 -1.08 -4.46
C PHE A 118 -3.88 -2.00 -4.14
N ALA A 119 -4.12 -3.06 -4.93
CA ALA A 119 -5.15 -4.06 -4.65
C ALA A 119 -4.85 -4.83 -3.36
N ILE A 120 -3.59 -5.24 -3.15
CA ILE A 120 -3.14 -5.91 -1.92
C ILE A 120 -3.34 -4.99 -0.70
N MET A 121 -2.90 -3.73 -0.80
CA MET A 121 -3.14 -2.75 0.27
C MET A 121 -4.64 -2.55 0.51
N GLY A 122 -5.43 -2.33 -0.53
CA GLY A 122 -6.88 -2.13 -0.42
C GLY A 122 -7.58 -3.31 0.26
N TYR A 123 -7.18 -4.54 -0.06
CA TYR A 123 -7.64 -5.74 0.62
C TYR A 123 -7.27 -5.74 2.11
N ALA A 124 -6.02 -5.40 2.45
CA ALA A 124 -5.57 -5.35 3.83
C ALA A 124 -6.30 -4.27 4.65
N PHE A 125 -6.50 -3.09 4.07
CA PHE A 125 -7.33 -2.02 4.66
C PHE A 125 -8.77 -2.48 4.88
N MET A 126 -9.38 -3.15 3.90
CA MET A 126 -10.76 -3.64 4.01
C MET A 126 -10.91 -4.74 5.06
N GLN A 127 -9.88 -5.56 5.28
CA GLN A 127 -9.88 -6.59 6.33
C GLN A 127 -9.79 -5.97 7.72
N VAL A 128 -8.86 -5.03 7.93
CA VAL A 128 -8.66 -4.40 9.26
C VAL A 128 -9.82 -3.48 9.59
N TYR A 129 -10.16 -2.55 8.69
CA TYR A 129 -11.24 -1.59 8.91
C TYR A 129 -12.64 -2.10 8.60
N GLY A 130 -12.75 -3.27 7.97
CA GLY A 130 -14.05 -3.84 7.60
C GLY A 130 -14.92 -4.16 8.80
N GLU A 131 -14.32 -4.64 9.88
CA GLU A 131 -15.03 -4.99 11.11
C GLU A 131 -15.51 -3.73 11.85
N GLU A 132 -14.67 -2.69 11.95
CA GLU A 132 -15.10 -1.41 12.55
C GLU A 132 -16.19 -0.73 11.72
N VAL A 133 -16.07 -0.73 10.39
CA VAL A 133 -17.10 -0.19 9.50
C VAL A 133 -18.39 -1.02 9.58
N HIS A 134 -18.30 -2.34 9.71
CA HIS A 134 -19.47 -3.19 9.87
C HIS A 134 -20.17 -2.93 11.22
N ASN A 135 -19.43 -2.81 12.31
CA ASN A 135 -19.98 -2.50 13.63
C ASN A 135 -20.65 -1.12 13.67
N LEU A 136 -20.11 -0.13 12.95
CA LEU A 136 -20.73 1.19 12.81
C LEU A 136 -21.99 1.19 11.94
N THR A 137 -22.13 0.23 11.01
CA THR A 137 -23.24 0.18 10.05
C THR A 137 -24.31 -0.88 10.36
N ALA A 138 -23.99 -1.88 11.18
CA ALA A 138 -24.87 -3.00 11.53
C ALA A 138 -25.90 -2.67 12.62
N GLY A 139 -25.80 -1.51 13.27
CA GLY A 139 -26.89 -0.96 14.08
C GLY A 139 -27.34 -1.85 15.24
N GLU A 140 -26.41 -2.48 15.97
CA GLU A 140 -26.77 -3.08 17.25
C GLU A 140 -27.02 -1.97 18.29
N THR A 141 -28.30 -1.85 18.64
CA THR A 141 -28.91 -0.99 19.65
C THR A 141 -28.13 -0.94 20.97
N SER A 142 -27.65 0.23 21.38
CA SER A 142 -27.32 0.55 22.78
C SER A 142 -27.29 2.06 23.05
N ASP A 143 -28.32 2.53 23.78
CA ASP A 143 -28.47 3.76 24.59
C ASP A 143 -28.05 5.14 24.06
N ASP A 144 -29.05 5.87 23.56
CA ASP A 144 -29.51 7.27 23.77
C ASP A 144 -28.51 8.44 24.00
N SER A 145 -27.20 8.25 23.84
CA SER A 145 -26.22 9.36 23.95
C SER A 145 -25.03 9.28 22.97
N GLY A 146 -24.85 8.17 22.25
CA GLY A 146 -23.88 8.02 21.15
C GLY A 146 -24.44 8.30 19.74
N ASP A 147 -25.72 8.64 19.67
CA ASP A 147 -26.57 8.51 18.46
C ASP A 147 -26.12 9.40 17.29
N LEU A 148 -25.60 10.60 17.58
CA LEU A 148 -25.24 11.56 16.53
C LEU A 148 -23.89 11.25 15.88
N MET A 149 -22.91 10.77 16.65
CA MET A 149 -21.58 10.42 16.11
C MET A 149 -21.63 9.06 15.39
N GLN A 150 -22.46 8.13 15.88
CA GLN A 150 -22.74 6.87 15.20
C GLN A 150 -23.56 7.09 13.92
N SER A 151 -24.56 7.98 13.93
CA SER A 151 -25.33 8.34 12.73
C SER A 151 -24.48 9.05 11.68
N ILE A 152 -23.61 9.99 12.08
CA ILE A 152 -22.68 10.65 11.14
C ILE A 152 -21.68 9.62 10.58
N GLY A 153 -21.14 8.73 11.44
CA GLY A 153 -20.29 7.63 11.01
C GLY A 153 -20.98 6.72 9.99
N GLN A 154 -22.22 6.32 10.25
CA GLN A 154 -23.00 5.46 9.37
C GLN A 154 -23.32 6.11 8.02
N ILE A 155 -23.58 7.43 8.00
CA ILE A 155 -23.82 8.20 6.76
C ILE A 155 -22.53 8.41 5.95
N VAL A 156 -21.38 8.65 6.61
CA VAL A 156 -20.11 8.89 5.92
C VAL A 156 -19.49 7.58 5.41
N PHE A 157 -19.61 6.49 6.18
CA PHE A 157 -19.06 5.18 5.85
C PHE A 157 -20.06 4.25 5.13
N THR A 158 -21.18 4.78 4.62
CA THR A 158 -22.07 3.96 3.79
C THR A 158 -21.36 3.60 2.47
N PRO A 159 -21.41 2.35 1.99
CA PRO A 159 -20.73 1.93 0.75
C PRO A 159 -21.05 2.81 -0.47
N LYS A 160 -22.26 3.39 -0.50
CA LYS A 160 -22.71 4.32 -1.55
C LYS A 160 -21.98 5.67 -1.50
N VAL A 161 -21.76 6.23 -0.31
CA VAL A 161 -21.10 7.53 -0.13
C VAL A 161 -19.60 7.39 -0.36
N MET A 162 -18.99 6.32 0.15
CA MET A 162 -17.59 6.01 -0.09
C MET A 162 -17.30 5.76 -1.58
N GLY A 163 -18.20 5.06 -2.28
CA GLY A 163 -18.11 4.87 -3.73
C GLY A 163 -18.24 6.19 -4.52
N MET A 164 -19.16 7.08 -4.11
CA MET A 164 -19.30 8.40 -4.72
C MET A 164 -18.05 9.25 -4.53
N PHE A 165 -17.49 9.27 -3.31
CA PHE A 165 -16.27 10.00 -3.00
C PHE A 165 -15.07 9.45 -3.81
N PHE A 166 -14.94 8.13 -3.90
CA PHE A 166 -13.91 7.47 -4.69
C PHE A 166 -14.02 7.83 -6.18
N LEU A 167 -15.23 7.83 -6.75
CA LEU A 167 -15.46 8.26 -8.14
C LEU A 167 -15.07 9.73 -8.36
N LEU A 168 -15.33 10.60 -7.39
CA LEU A 168 -14.96 12.01 -7.46
C LEU A 168 -13.44 12.21 -7.45
N VAL A 169 -12.72 11.47 -6.58
CA VAL A 169 -11.25 11.49 -6.53
C VAL A 169 -10.67 10.93 -7.83
N MET A 170 -11.19 9.82 -8.34
CA MET A 170 -10.77 9.25 -9.61
C MET A 170 -11.01 10.22 -10.78
N ALA A 171 -12.16 10.88 -10.84
CA ALA A 171 -12.45 11.89 -11.86
C ALA A 171 -11.50 13.08 -11.77
N ALA A 172 -11.21 13.57 -10.57
CA ALA A 172 -10.25 14.66 -10.36
C ALA A 172 -8.83 14.28 -10.81
N LEU A 173 -8.39 13.05 -10.52
CA LEU A 173 -7.10 12.54 -10.98
C LEU A 173 -7.05 12.38 -12.50
N ILE A 174 -8.11 11.89 -13.14
CA ILE A 174 -8.22 11.79 -14.60
C ILE A 174 -8.09 13.18 -15.23
N ILE A 175 -8.83 14.17 -14.74
CA ILE A 175 -8.76 15.56 -15.23
C ILE A 175 -7.34 16.10 -15.06
N ARG A 176 -6.69 15.85 -13.91
CA ARG A 176 -5.30 16.26 -13.68
C ARG A 176 -4.33 15.62 -14.67
N PHE A 177 -4.46 14.32 -14.96
CA PHE A 177 -3.59 13.65 -15.92
C PHE A 177 -3.84 14.11 -17.36
N VAL A 178 -5.08 14.43 -17.71
CA VAL A 178 -5.45 14.96 -19.04
C VAL A 178 -5.00 16.42 -19.21
N SER A 179 -5.05 17.22 -18.14
CA SER A 179 -4.67 18.64 -18.17
C SER A 179 -3.19 18.91 -17.87
N ALA A 180 -2.44 17.92 -17.39
CA ALA A 180 -1.01 18.06 -17.19
C ALA A 180 -0.32 18.26 -18.55
N PRO A 181 0.40 19.38 -18.77
CA PRO A 181 1.11 19.60 -20.02
C PRO A 181 2.18 18.53 -20.19
N THR A 182 2.13 17.84 -21.33
CA THR A 182 3.16 16.91 -21.76
C THR A 182 4.42 17.70 -22.09
N SER A 183 5.25 18.02 -21.09
CA SER A 183 6.63 18.41 -21.33
C SER A 183 7.40 17.14 -21.71
N GLY A 184 7.57 16.96 -23.02
CA GLY A 184 8.51 15.99 -23.58
C GLY A 184 9.97 16.31 -23.27
#